data_AF-A0A1H8SUS2-F1
#
_entry.id   AF-A0A1H8SUS2-F1
#
_cell.length_a   1.000
_cell.length_b   1.000
_cell.length_c   1.000
_cell.angle_alpha   90.00
_cell.angle_beta   90.00
_cell.angle_gamma   90.00
#
_symmetry.space_group_name_H-M   'P 1'
#
loop_
_entity.id
_entity.type
_entity.pdbx_description
1 polymer ?
#
loop_
_entity_poly.entity_id
_entity_poly.type
_entity_poly.pdbx_seq_one_letter_code
_entity_poly.pdbx_strand_id
1 'polypeptide(L)'
;MTSQFWTAVDDLRPAVALVILHGDLEPAVTAELRSGLPGCSDLPVLQLEDVGGLHDEWLTQGPHSRIVRLLSRLGGDCLLLAVEPAGSKELEWLGSVAGQRLQQFTSGTPTGELIARLQQLRREQLLAVLPL
;
A
#
# COMPACT_ATOMS: atom_id res chain seq x y z
N MET A 1 17.17 -17.92 -5.01
CA MET A 1 16.75 -17.65 -3.62
C MET A 1 16.27 -16.21 -3.56
N THR A 2 14.98 -15.97 -3.75
CA THR A 2 14.36 -14.64 -3.67
C THR A 2 13.71 -14.53 -2.31
N SER A 3 14.43 -13.88 -1.39
CA SER A 3 14.03 -13.72 0.00
C SER A 3 12.74 -12.93 0.11
N GLN A 4 11.83 -13.49 0.90
CA GLN A 4 10.51 -12.99 1.24
C GLN A 4 10.53 -11.53 1.70
N PHE A 5 9.97 -10.62 0.91
CA PHE A 5 9.60 -9.26 1.36
C PHE A 5 8.34 -9.26 2.27
N TRP A 6 7.76 -10.44 2.53
CA TRP A 6 6.49 -10.62 3.21
C TRP A 6 6.59 -10.53 4.74
N THR A 7 7.79 -10.64 5.31
CA THR A 7 8.01 -10.68 6.77
C THR A 7 7.59 -9.39 7.49
N ALA A 8 7.54 -8.25 6.79
CA ALA A 8 7.13 -6.98 7.40
C ALA A 8 5.60 -6.85 7.61
N VAL A 9 4.79 -7.70 6.98
CA VAL A 9 3.32 -7.67 7.09
C VAL A 9 2.83 -8.47 8.32
N ASP A 10 3.63 -9.40 8.84
CA ASP A 10 3.24 -10.23 9.98
C ASP A 10 3.13 -9.47 11.31
N ASP A 11 3.84 -8.34 11.45
CA ASP A 11 3.84 -7.48 12.65
C ASP A 11 2.88 -6.27 12.56
N LEU A 12 1.93 -6.31 11.62
CA LEU A 12 0.93 -5.26 11.47
C LEU A 12 -0.03 -5.24 12.66
N ARG A 13 0.31 -4.39 13.65
CA ARG A 13 -0.67 -3.76 14.54
C ARG A 13 -1.82 -3.19 13.69
N PRO A 14 -3.04 -3.03 14.23
CA PRO A 14 -4.13 -2.38 13.50
C PRO A 14 -3.65 -1.06 12.90
N ALA A 15 -3.43 -1.08 11.58
CA ALA A 15 -2.90 0.04 10.83
C ALA A 15 -4.09 0.75 10.18
N VAL A 16 -4.18 2.05 10.39
CA VAL A 16 -5.22 2.88 9.75
C VAL A 16 -4.95 3.08 8.26
N ALA A 17 -3.73 2.82 7.80
CA ALA A 17 -3.36 2.89 6.39
C ALA A 17 -2.20 1.96 6.04
N LEU A 18 -2.15 1.46 4.80
CA LEU A 18 -1.07 0.69 4.20
C LEU A 18 -0.59 1.37 2.91
N VAL A 19 0.73 1.57 2.78
CA VAL A 19 1.34 2.05 1.53
C VAL A 19 1.70 0.86 0.66
N ILE A 20 1.24 0.83 -0.58
CA ILE A 20 1.50 -0.22 -1.56
C ILE A 20 2.32 0.38 -2.70
N LEU A 21 3.52 -0.14 -2.91
CA LEU A 21 4.45 0.29 -3.95
C LEU A 21 4.41 -0.68 -5.12
N HIS A 22 4.19 -0.17 -6.32
CA HIS A 22 4.31 -0.96 -7.54
C HIS A 22 5.77 -1.39 -7.76
N GLY A 23 5.98 -2.61 -8.27
CA GLY A 23 7.30 -3.21 -8.49
C GLY A 23 8.18 -2.40 -9.45
N ASP A 24 7.57 -1.86 -10.50
CA ASP A 24 8.24 -1.03 -11.51
C ASP A 24 8.55 0.41 -11.08
N LEU A 25 8.33 0.77 -9.82
CA LEU A 25 8.80 2.07 -9.32
C LEU A 25 10.32 2.15 -9.37
N GLU A 26 10.83 3.33 -9.72
CA GLU A 26 12.26 3.59 -9.71
C GLU A 26 12.85 3.27 -8.32
N PRO A 27 13.98 2.55 -8.25
CA PRO A 27 14.58 2.17 -6.96
C PRO A 27 14.90 3.36 -6.05
N ALA A 28 15.29 4.51 -6.64
CA ALA A 28 15.55 5.74 -5.91
C ALA A 28 14.28 6.28 -5.23
N VAL A 29 13.16 6.34 -5.96
CA VAL A 29 11.85 6.75 -5.42
C VAL A 29 11.39 5.80 -4.32
N THR A 30 11.55 4.49 -4.54
CA THR A 30 11.23 3.47 -3.53
C THR A 30 12.06 3.63 -2.27
N ALA A 31 13.36 3.91 -2.39
CA ALA A 31 14.26 4.14 -1.27
C ALA A 31 13.94 5.45 -0.51
N GLU A 32 13.63 6.53 -1.22
CA GLU A 32 13.19 7.79 -0.65
C GLU A 32 11.87 7.65 0.11
N LEU A 33 10.88 6.95 -0.46
CA LEU A 33 9.63 6.65 0.23
C LEU A 33 9.87 5.80 1.48
N ARG A 34 10.67 4.74 1.37
CA ARG A 34 11.02 3.87 2.50
C ARG A 34 11.80 4.58 3.59
N SER A 35 12.55 5.64 3.28
CA SER A 35 13.32 6.42 4.27
C SER A 35 12.54 7.61 4.84
N GLY A 36 11.61 8.19 4.08
CA GLY A 36 10.80 9.34 4.51
C GLY A 36 9.53 8.96 5.28
N LEU A 37 8.98 7.77 5.05
CA LEU A 37 7.78 7.28 5.76
C LEU A 37 8.01 6.84 7.23
N PRO A 38 9.17 6.26 7.62
CA PRO A 38 9.43 5.79 8.99
C PRO A 38 9.60 6.90 10.05
N GLY A 39 9.71 8.17 9.65
CA GLY A 39 10.05 9.28 10.55
C GLY A 39 9.08 9.56 11.70
N CYS A 40 7.92 8.90 11.77
CA CYS A 40 7.01 8.95 12.91
C CYS A 40 6.16 7.67 12.95
N SER A 41 6.67 6.55 13.48
CA SER A 41 5.87 5.36 13.83
C SER A 41 5.00 4.78 12.69
N ASP A 42 5.66 3.99 11.83
CA ASP A 42 5.20 2.84 11.04
C ASP A 42 3.88 2.97 10.27
N LEU A 43 3.89 3.75 9.18
CA LEU A 43 3.06 3.42 8.01
C LEU A 43 3.68 2.17 7.36
N PRO A 44 3.02 1.01 7.40
CA PRO A 44 3.56 -0.15 6.75
C PRO A 44 3.66 0.06 5.24
N VAL A 45 4.71 -0.51 4.66
CA VAL A 45 5.00 -0.42 3.23
C VAL A 45 5.06 -1.84 2.67
N LEU A 46 4.19 -2.13 1.72
CA LEU A 46 4.18 -3.35 0.93
C LEU A 46 4.69 -3.04 -0.47
N GLN A 47 5.61 -3.82 -1.01
CA GLN A 47 6.02 -3.72 -2.40
C GLN A 47 5.50 -4.93 -3.17
N LEU A 48 4.84 -4.70 -4.31
CA LEU A 48 4.28 -5.74 -5.16
C LEU A 48 5.11 -5.87 -6.43
N GLU A 49 5.92 -6.92 -6.53
CA GLU A 49 6.82 -7.12 -7.68
C GLU A 49 6.10 -7.62 -8.94
N ASP A 50 5.08 -8.47 -8.80
CA ASP A 50 4.33 -9.07 -9.91
C ASP A 50 2.84 -8.71 -9.81
N VAL A 51 2.51 -7.45 -10.15
CA VAL A 51 1.13 -6.94 -10.05
C VAL A 51 0.19 -7.65 -11.01
N GLY A 52 0.64 -7.91 -12.25
CA GLY A 52 -0.13 -8.64 -13.25
C GLY A 52 -0.46 -10.06 -12.81
N GLY A 53 0.54 -10.82 -12.34
CA GLY A 53 0.32 -12.19 -11.86
C GLY A 53 -0.58 -12.25 -10.62
N LEU A 54 -0.50 -11.26 -9.72
CA LEU A 54 -1.39 -11.16 -8.56
C LEU A 54 -2.84 -10.82 -8.95
N HIS A 55 -3.03 -9.98 -9.97
CA HIS A 55 -4.35 -9.66 -10.50
C HIS A 55 -4.98 -10.89 -11.15
N ASP A 56 -4.25 -11.58 -12.03
CA ASP A 56 -4.72 -12.80 -12.70
C ASP A 56 -5.06 -13.90 -11.68
N GLU A 57 -4.24 -14.05 -10.64
CA GLU A 57 -4.53 -14.95 -9.53
C GLU A 57 -5.83 -14.59 -8.82
N TRP A 58 -6.07 -13.30 -8.55
CA TRP A 58 -7.32 -12.87 -7.93
C TRP A 58 -8.53 -13.10 -8.83
N LEU A 59 -8.44 -12.83 -10.13
CA LEU A 59 -9.50 -13.15 -11.07
C LEU A 59 -9.81 -14.66 -11.13
N THR A 60 -8.80 -15.50 -10.93
CA THR A 60 -8.94 -16.96 -10.99
C THR A 60 -9.40 -17.59 -9.67
N GLN A 61 -8.86 -17.13 -8.54
CA GLN A 61 -9.05 -17.75 -7.22
C GLN A 61 -9.99 -16.97 -6.30
N GLY A 62 -10.31 -15.72 -6.66
CA GLY A 62 -11.20 -14.83 -5.91
C GLY A 62 -10.76 -14.69 -4.45
N PRO A 63 -11.64 -14.96 -3.46
CA PRO A 63 -11.33 -14.84 -2.03
C PRO A 63 -10.15 -15.68 -1.52
N HIS A 64 -9.76 -16.71 -2.28
CA HIS A 64 -8.67 -17.60 -1.90
C HIS A 64 -7.31 -17.11 -2.40
N SER A 65 -7.24 -16.03 -3.18
CA SER A 65 -5.98 -15.51 -3.70
C SER A 65 -5.06 -15.00 -2.58
N ARG A 66 -3.75 -15.00 -2.85
CA ARG A 66 -2.73 -14.50 -1.91
C ARG A 66 -2.98 -13.05 -1.49
N ILE A 67 -3.38 -12.19 -2.43
CA ILE A 67 -3.62 -10.77 -2.15
C ILE A 67 -4.83 -10.56 -1.22
N VAL A 68 -5.92 -11.33 -1.37
CA VAL A 68 -7.07 -11.25 -0.44
C VAL A 68 -6.64 -11.65 0.96
N ARG A 69 -5.90 -12.76 1.10
CA ARG A 69 -5.40 -13.22 2.41
C ARG A 69 -4.45 -12.22 3.07
N LEU A 70 -3.73 -11.43 2.27
CA LEU A 70 -2.85 -10.39 2.78
C LEU A 70 -3.67 -9.20 3.28
N LEU A 71 -4.57 -8.68 2.43
CA LEU A 71 -5.34 -7.48 2.74
C LEU A 71 -6.41 -7.71 3.80
N SER A 72 -6.94 -8.92 3.95
CA SER A 72 -7.93 -9.27 4.98
C SER A 72 -7.38 -9.17 6.41
N ARG A 73 -6.05 -9.13 6.56
CA ARG A 73 -5.38 -8.92 7.86
C ARG A 73 -5.40 -7.45 8.28
N LEU A 74 -5.52 -6.55 7.31
CA LEU A 74 -5.75 -5.14 7.53
C LEU A 74 -7.25 -5.01 7.82
N GLY A 75 -7.63 -4.55 9.01
CA GLY A 75 -9.05 -4.39 9.35
C GLY A 75 -9.84 -3.67 8.24
N GLY A 76 -11.15 -3.92 8.15
CA GLY A 76 -11.98 -3.43 7.03
C GLY A 76 -11.93 -1.93 6.75
N ASP A 77 -11.54 -1.12 7.75
CA ASP A 77 -11.41 0.33 7.64
C ASP A 77 -9.98 0.81 7.27
N CYS A 78 -9.06 -0.11 6.94
CA CYS A 78 -7.71 0.26 6.52
C CYS A 78 -7.73 0.99 5.17
N LEU A 79 -7.12 2.17 5.12
CA LEU A 79 -6.93 2.94 3.89
C LEU A 79 -5.74 2.38 3.09
N LEU A 80 -5.97 2.03 1.82
CA LEU A 80 -4.90 1.63 0.92
C LEU A 80 -4.35 2.85 0.17
N LEU A 81 -3.03 3.04 0.21
CA LEU A 81 -2.32 4.13 -0.46
C LEU A 81 -1.40 3.52 -1.52
N ALA A 82 -1.87 3.43 -2.76
CA ALA A 82 -1.11 2.85 -3.87
C ALA A 82 -0.22 3.91 -4.53
N VAL A 83 1.07 3.59 -4.71
CA VAL A 83 2.03 4.41 -5.46
C VAL A 83 2.45 3.62 -6.69
N GLU A 84 2.24 4.22 -7.86
CA GLU A 84 2.48 3.60 -9.16
C GLU A 84 3.36 4.49 -10.05
N PRO A 85 4.01 3.95 -11.09
CA PRO A 85 4.66 4.77 -12.10
C PRO A 85 3.68 5.76 -12.75
N ALA A 86 4.17 6.93 -13.15
CA ALA A 86 3.34 7.90 -13.88
C ALA A 86 2.71 7.27 -15.13
N GLY A 87 1.39 7.37 -15.24
CA GLY A 87 0.61 6.79 -16.35
C GLY A 87 0.15 5.35 -16.14
N SER A 88 0.58 4.68 -15.05
CA SER A 88 0.07 3.36 -14.65
C SER A 88 -1.18 3.48 -13.77
N LYS A 89 -2.04 2.45 -13.84
CA LYS A 89 -3.23 2.23 -12.99
C LYS A 89 -3.40 0.75 -12.64
N GLU A 90 -2.33 0.00 -12.68
CA GLU A 90 -2.34 -1.45 -12.46
C GLU A 90 -2.72 -1.85 -11.04
N LEU A 91 -2.70 -0.96 -10.06
CA LEU A 91 -3.14 -1.23 -8.68
C LEU A 91 -4.61 -0.86 -8.41
N GLU A 92 -5.35 -0.30 -9.38
CA GLU A 92 -6.73 0.16 -9.18
C GLU A 92 -7.66 -0.95 -8.66
N TRP A 93 -7.44 -2.18 -9.14
CA TRP A 93 -8.24 -3.35 -8.75
C TRP A 93 -8.13 -3.69 -7.25
N LEU A 94 -7.07 -3.26 -6.55
CA LEU A 94 -6.90 -3.52 -5.11
C LEU A 94 -8.04 -2.94 -4.27
N GLY A 95 -8.67 -1.83 -4.70
CA GLY A 95 -9.84 -1.28 -4.03
C GLY A 95 -11.03 -2.25 -4.01
N SER A 96 -11.15 -3.09 -5.05
CA SER A 96 -12.23 -4.07 -5.20
C SER A 96 -11.99 -5.37 -4.43
N VAL A 97 -10.74 -5.67 -4.05
CA VAL A 97 -10.36 -6.96 -3.41
C VAL A 97 -11.00 -7.14 -2.04
N ALA A 98 -11.10 -6.06 -1.26
CA ALA A 98 -11.57 -6.11 0.12
C ALA A 98 -12.67 -5.07 0.44
N GLY A 99 -13.21 -4.38 -0.58
CA GLY A 99 -14.10 -3.24 -0.36
C GLY A 99 -13.40 -2.08 0.37
N GLN A 100 -12.07 -2.05 0.32
CA GLN A 100 -11.24 -1.07 0.99
C GLN A 100 -11.15 0.21 0.15
N ARG A 101 -11.03 1.36 0.82
CA ARG A 101 -10.81 2.62 0.12
C ARG A 101 -9.37 2.65 -0.40
N LEU A 102 -9.22 2.83 -1.71
CA LEU A 102 -7.93 2.98 -2.37
C LEU A 102 -7.71 4.45 -2.76
N GLN A 103 -6.55 4.99 -2.44
CA GLN A 103 -6.07 6.25 -3.00
C GLN A 103 -4.79 5.99 -3.81
N GLN A 104 -4.79 6.48 -5.04
CA GLN A 104 -3.67 6.30 -5.97
C GLN A 104 -2.79 7.55 -6.01
N PHE A 105 -1.50 7.32 -6.07
CA PHE A 105 -0.45 8.30 -6.22
C PHE A 105 0.48 7.85 -7.34
N THR A 106 1.14 8.80 -7.98
CA THR A 106 2.08 8.51 -9.05
C THR A 106 3.46 9.05 -8.74
N SER A 107 4.50 8.36 -9.24
CA SER A 107 5.88 8.84 -9.19
C SER A 107 6.13 10.11 -10.03
N GLY A 108 5.14 10.57 -10.81
CA GLY A 108 5.21 11.85 -11.52
C GLY A 108 5.12 13.08 -10.62
N THR A 109 4.79 12.88 -9.33
CA THR A 109 4.79 13.93 -8.31
C THR A 109 6.14 13.90 -7.56
N PRO A 110 6.72 15.05 -7.18
CA PRO A 110 7.96 15.06 -6.37
C PRO A 110 7.82 14.19 -5.10
N THR A 111 8.80 13.32 -4.83
CA THR A 111 8.73 12.35 -3.73
C THR A 111 8.46 12.98 -2.36
N GLY A 112 9.04 14.16 -2.09
CA GLY A 112 8.81 14.89 -0.85
C GLY A 112 7.36 15.34 -0.66
N GLU A 113 6.69 15.73 -1.75
CA GLU A 113 5.27 16.10 -1.72
C GLU A 113 4.38 14.87 -1.54
N LEU A 114 4.76 13.75 -2.18
CA LEU A 114 4.11 12.46 -1.98
C LEU A 114 4.20 12.00 -0.51
N ILE A 115 5.39 12.06 0.10
CA ILE A 115 5.59 11.73 1.51
C ILE A 115 4.73 12.62 2.41
N ALA A 116 4.74 13.93 2.19
CA ALA A 116 3.94 14.87 2.98
C ALA A 116 2.44 14.56 2.90
N ARG A 117 1.95 14.18 1.71
CA ARG A 117 0.54 13.83 1.48
C ARG A 117 0.15 12.51 2.13
N LEU A 118 1.00 11.48 2.03
CA LEU A 118 0.79 10.20 2.72
C LEU A 118 0.74 10.39 4.25
N GLN A 119 1.63 11.22 4.80
CA GLN A 119 1.63 11.57 6.21
C GLN A 119 0.42 12.40 6.64
N GLN A 120 -0.09 13.29 5.78
CA GLN A 120 -1.31 14.04 6.04
C GLN A 120 -2.53 13.11 6.11
N LEU A 121 -2.71 12.23 5.13
CA LEU A 121 -3.84 11.31 5.09
C LEU A 121 -3.89 10.40 6.31
N ARG A 122 -2.74 9.90 6.75
CA ARG A 122 -2.66 9.13 7.98
C ARG A 122 -3.12 9.94 9.20
N ARG A 123 -2.70 11.21 9.31
CA ARG A 123 -3.12 12.09 10.41
C ARG A 123 -4.64 12.30 10.39
N GLU A 124 -5.22 12.54 9.22
CA GLU A 124 -6.66 12.70 9.06
C GLU A 124 -7.43 11.42 9.44
N GLN A 125 -6.95 10.25 9.05
CA GLN A 125 -7.56 8.97 9.43
C GLN A 125 -7.43 8.67 10.93
N LEU A 126 -6.27 8.95 11.54
CA LEU A 126 -6.11 8.80 12.99
C LEU A 126 -7.09 9.71 13.77
N LEU A 127 -7.26 10.96 13.33
CA LEU A 127 -8.19 11.90 13.94
C LEU A 127 -9.65 11.44 13.80
N ALA A 128 -10.00 10.77 12.69
CA ALA A 128 -11.35 10.25 12.47
C ALA A 128 -11.71 9.05 13.36
N VAL A 129 -10.71 8.34 13.90
CA VAL A 129 -10.88 7.11 14.70
C VAL A 129 -10.75 7.38 16.21
N LEU A 130 -10.27 8.55 16.62
CA LEU A 130 -10.26 8.94 18.03
C LEU A 130 -11.67 9.34 18.50
N PRO A 131 -12.21 8.77 19.59
CA PRO A 131 -13.45 9.26 20.18
C PRO A 131 -13.23 10.68 20.71
N LEU A 132 -14.11 11.61 20.28
CA LEU A 132 -14.20 12.98 20.82
C LEU A 132 -14.60 12.98 22.30
#